data_AF-A0AAU3AG39-F1
#
_entry.id   AF-A0AAU3AG39-F1
#
_cell.length_a   1.000
_cell.length_b   1.000
_cell.length_c   1.000
_cell.angle_alpha   90.00
_cell.angle_beta   90.00
_cell.angle_gamma   90.00
#
_symmetry.space_group_name_H-M   'P 1'
#
loop_
_entity.id
_entity.type
_entity.pdbx_description
1 polymer ?
#
loop_
_entity_poly.entity_id
_entity_poly.type
_entity_poly.pdbx_seq_one_letter_code
_entity_poly.pdbx_strand_id
1 'polypeptide(L)'
;MEEPKYQIRAQYTASTVTVYQAYAPEIGVPAAREGRFPALWQRDRMTWIKPSFLWMMYRCGWGTKEGQETVLAVEITREGFEWALEHACLSHYEQGLHADRAAWKRQLKRAPARVQWDPERDLRLQPLPRRALQLGLSGEAARLYADEWIASITDVTPLARTIHAHVRDGDLETARQLLPGERPYPIDEGLLRGEVGVLDSAAEQIG
;
A
#
# COMPACT_ATOMS: atom_id res chain seq x y z
N MET A 1 23.18 8.57 -6.26
CA MET A 1 21.93 8.80 -7.01
C MET A 1 20.89 9.26 -6.02
N GLU A 2 20.13 10.29 -6.36
CA GLU A 2 19.01 10.78 -5.56
C GLU A 2 17.88 9.73 -5.60
N GLU A 3 17.19 9.51 -4.47
CA GLU A 3 16.12 8.51 -4.41
C GLU A 3 14.91 8.99 -5.23
N PRO A 4 14.33 8.15 -6.11
CA PRO A 4 13.17 8.55 -6.91
C PRO A 4 12.01 9.03 -6.04
N LYS A 5 11.36 10.14 -6.44
CA LYS A 5 10.24 10.71 -5.70
C LYS A 5 9.07 9.73 -5.59
N TYR A 6 8.78 8.97 -6.65
CA TYR A 6 7.73 7.95 -6.68
C TYR A 6 8.37 6.59 -6.88
N GLN A 7 8.32 5.74 -5.85
CA GLN A 7 8.87 4.40 -5.92
C GLN A 7 8.04 3.48 -5.02
N ILE A 8 7.61 2.34 -5.56
CA ILE A 8 7.01 1.29 -4.75
C ILE A 8 8.15 0.60 -4.01
N ARG A 9 8.10 0.63 -2.67
CA ARG A 9 8.99 -0.11 -1.80
C ARG A 9 8.15 -1.10 -1.02
N ALA A 10 8.61 -2.35 -0.96
CA ALA A 10 7.87 -3.43 -0.35
C ALA A 10 8.83 -4.51 0.15
N GLN A 11 8.36 -5.33 1.09
CA GLN A 11 8.93 -6.65 1.34
C GLN A 11 8.33 -7.62 0.30
N TYR A 12 9.19 -8.41 -0.37
CA TYR A 12 8.74 -9.35 -1.40
C TYR A 12 9.72 -10.51 -1.59
N THR A 13 9.16 -11.63 -2.03
CA THR A 13 9.87 -12.86 -2.44
C THR A 13 9.87 -12.98 -3.97
N ALA A 14 10.24 -14.17 -4.48
CA ALA A 14 10.09 -14.46 -5.90
C ALA A 14 8.62 -14.46 -6.36
N SER A 15 7.67 -14.83 -5.49
CA SER A 15 6.27 -15.06 -5.83
C SER A 15 5.25 -14.20 -5.07
N THR A 16 5.64 -13.56 -3.97
CA THR A 16 4.74 -12.76 -3.12
C THR A 16 5.26 -11.36 -2.85
N VAL A 17 4.34 -10.44 -2.55
CA VAL A 17 4.60 -9.11 -2.02
C VAL A 17 3.77 -8.90 -0.75
N THR A 18 4.36 -8.29 0.26
CA THR A 18 3.68 -7.96 1.51
C THR A 18 3.00 -6.62 1.39
N VAL A 19 1.73 -6.57 1.78
CA VAL A 19 0.96 -5.34 1.94
C VAL A 19 0.33 -5.28 3.33
N TYR A 20 0.20 -4.07 3.86
CA TYR A 20 -0.29 -3.82 5.19
C TYR A 20 -1.69 -3.22 5.18
N GLN A 21 -2.51 -3.67 6.12
CA GLN A 21 -3.84 -3.13 6.43
C GLN A 21 -4.04 -3.15 7.96
N ALA A 22 -4.98 -2.36 8.46
CA ALA A 22 -5.40 -2.45 9.85
C ALA A 22 -6.92 -2.50 9.97
N TYR A 23 -7.39 -3.25 10.96
CA TYR A 23 -8.79 -3.52 11.21
C TYR A 23 -9.10 -3.54 12.70
N ALA A 24 -10.39 -3.47 13.01
CA ALA A 24 -10.91 -3.80 14.32
C ALA A 24 -10.58 -5.26 14.68
N PRO A 25 -10.40 -5.60 15.98
CA PRO A 25 -10.02 -6.95 16.40
C PRO A 25 -10.94 -8.07 15.88
N GLU A 26 -12.24 -7.80 15.76
CA GLU A 26 -13.25 -8.75 15.25
C GLU A 26 -13.07 -9.12 13.77
N ILE A 27 -12.29 -8.35 13.01
CA ILE A 27 -11.88 -8.69 11.64
C ILE A 27 -10.42 -9.15 11.62
N GLY A 28 -9.52 -8.40 12.25
CA GLY A 28 -8.08 -8.63 12.13
C GLY A 28 -7.61 -9.94 12.76
N VAL A 29 -8.04 -10.20 13.99
CA VAL A 29 -7.63 -11.41 14.73
C VAL A 29 -8.07 -12.71 14.03
N PRO A 30 -9.35 -12.88 13.64
CA PRO A 30 -9.73 -14.07 12.89
C PRO A 30 -9.07 -14.14 11.51
N ALA A 31 -8.83 -13.00 10.84
CA ALA A 31 -8.14 -13.01 9.55
C ALA A 31 -6.72 -13.60 9.64
N ALA A 32 -5.93 -13.16 10.63
CA ALA A 32 -4.59 -13.71 10.86
C ALA A 32 -4.62 -15.18 11.31
N ARG A 33 -5.59 -15.55 12.15
CA ARG A 33 -5.74 -16.94 12.63
C ARG A 33 -6.09 -17.91 11.50
N GLU A 34 -6.96 -17.50 10.58
CA GLU A 34 -7.55 -18.38 9.58
C GLU A 34 -6.90 -18.24 8.19
N GLY A 35 -6.01 -17.26 8.02
CA GLY A 35 -5.36 -16.98 6.74
C GLY A 35 -6.31 -16.41 5.68
N ARG A 36 -7.50 -15.93 6.05
CA ARG A 36 -8.51 -15.36 5.15
C ARG A 36 -9.43 -14.39 5.86
N PHE A 37 -9.98 -13.41 5.15
CA PHE A 37 -10.92 -12.46 5.75
C PHE A 37 -12.24 -13.12 6.18
N PRO A 38 -12.76 -12.80 7.38
CA PRO A 38 -14.03 -13.33 7.86
C PRO A 38 -15.21 -12.76 7.07
N ALA A 39 -16.40 -13.36 7.22
CA ALA A 39 -17.64 -12.89 6.58
C ALA A 39 -18.01 -11.43 6.93
N LEU A 40 -17.55 -10.93 8.08
CA LEU A 40 -17.74 -9.54 8.50
C LEU A 40 -16.99 -8.54 7.60
N TRP A 41 -15.94 -9.00 6.89
CA TRP A 41 -15.20 -8.16 5.96
C TRP A 41 -16.03 -7.86 4.70
N GLN A 42 -16.20 -6.58 4.40
CA GLN A 42 -17.09 -6.12 3.34
C GLN A 42 -16.43 -6.17 1.96
N ARG A 43 -16.72 -7.23 1.20
CA ARG A 43 -16.20 -7.47 -0.16
C ARG A 43 -16.52 -6.36 -1.17
N ASP A 44 -17.68 -5.72 -1.05
CA ASP A 44 -18.12 -4.71 -2.00
C ASP A 44 -17.63 -3.29 -1.66
N ARG A 45 -16.90 -3.13 -0.53
CA ARG A 45 -16.26 -1.85 -0.20
C ARG A 45 -14.85 -1.80 -0.77
N MET A 46 -14.45 -0.60 -1.18
CA MET A 46 -13.05 -0.31 -1.50
C MET A 46 -12.16 -0.66 -0.29
N THR A 47 -11.16 -1.51 -0.50
CA THR A 47 -10.10 -1.77 0.48
C THR A 47 -8.79 -1.14 0.03
N TRP A 48 -8.00 -0.61 0.96
CA TRP A 48 -6.76 0.10 0.64
C TRP A 48 -5.55 -0.63 1.23
N ILE A 49 -4.78 -1.26 0.36
CA ILE A 49 -3.53 -1.95 0.70
C ILE A 49 -2.33 -1.00 0.58
N LYS A 50 -1.33 -1.21 1.44
CA LYS A 50 -0.12 -0.35 1.52
C LYS A 50 1.12 -1.23 1.57
N PRO A 51 2.02 -1.19 0.58
CA PRO A 51 3.29 -1.91 0.68
C PRO A 51 4.23 -1.33 1.75
N SER A 52 4.06 -0.07 2.14
CA SER A 52 4.85 0.61 3.18
C SER A 52 4.28 0.42 4.59
N PHE A 53 5.09 -0.14 5.48
CA PHE A 53 4.79 -0.36 6.88
C PHE A 53 4.62 0.95 7.65
N LEU A 54 5.55 1.90 7.49
CA LEU A 54 5.47 3.18 8.22
C LEU A 54 4.31 4.05 7.72
N TRP A 55 3.97 3.97 6.43
CA TRP A 55 2.73 4.56 5.93
C TRP A 55 1.49 3.95 6.60
N MET A 56 1.46 2.62 6.76
CA MET A 56 0.40 1.95 7.52
C MET A 56 0.40 2.39 9.00
N MET A 57 1.56 2.50 9.65
CA MET A 57 1.66 2.90 11.05
C MET A 57 1.16 4.32 11.28
N TYR A 58 1.43 5.24 10.35
CA TYR A 58 0.81 6.56 10.36
C TYR A 58 -0.72 6.49 10.24
N ARG A 59 -1.23 5.59 9.40
CA ARG A 59 -2.67 5.45 9.16
C ARG A 59 -3.42 4.87 10.34
N CYS A 60 -2.93 3.82 10.99
CA CYS A 60 -3.54 3.22 12.18
C CYS A 60 -3.06 3.83 13.50
N GLY A 61 -2.09 4.75 13.48
CA GLY A 61 -1.48 5.30 14.69
C GLY A 61 -0.78 4.22 15.51
N TRP A 62 0.06 3.40 14.88
CA TRP A 62 0.70 2.24 15.53
C TRP A 62 -0.30 1.23 16.15
N GLY A 63 -1.50 1.11 15.57
CA GLY A 63 -2.55 0.22 16.06
C GLY A 63 -3.29 0.74 17.29
N THR A 64 -3.30 2.06 17.54
CA THR A 64 -4.01 2.66 18.67
C THR A 64 -5.29 3.39 18.28
N LYS A 65 -5.58 3.53 16.97
CA LYS A 65 -6.83 4.16 16.51
C LYS A 65 -7.98 3.17 16.56
N GLU A 66 -9.14 3.66 17.00
CA GLU A 66 -10.40 2.89 17.03
C GLU A 66 -10.72 2.32 15.64
N GLY A 67 -11.04 1.02 15.60
CA GLY A 67 -11.34 0.26 14.39
C GLY A 67 -10.12 -0.10 13.52
N GLN A 68 -8.90 0.14 14.00
CA GLN A 68 -7.61 -0.16 13.34
C GLN A 68 -6.57 -0.70 14.33
N GLU A 69 -7.01 -1.44 15.34
CA GLU A 69 -6.18 -1.93 16.45
C GLU A 69 -5.35 -3.16 16.10
N THR A 70 -5.76 -3.93 15.09
CA THR A 70 -5.04 -5.10 14.60
C THR A 70 -4.39 -4.78 13.26
N VAL A 71 -3.06 -4.82 13.22
CA VAL A 71 -2.26 -4.58 12.01
C VAL A 71 -1.92 -5.92 11.37
N LEU A 72 -2.28 -6.07 10.10
CA LEU A 72 -2.02 -7.27 9.31
C LEU A 72 -0.91 -7.01 8.30
N ALA A 73 0.04 -7.92 8.24
CA ALA A 73 0.90 -8.13 7.07
C ALA A 73 0.24 -9.22 6.22
N VAL A 74 -0.21 -8.87 5.03
CA VAL A 74 -0.86 -9.77 4.08
C VAL A 74 0.12 -10.02 2.95
N GLU A 75 0.57 -11.26 2.78
CA GLU A 75 1.33 -11.64 1.59
C GLU A 75 0.35 -11.99 0.48
N ILE A 76 0.47 -11.30 -0.64
CA ILE A 76 -0.30 -11.57 -1.84
C ILE A 76 0.60 -12.01 -2.99
N THR A 77 0.05 -12.74 -3.95
CA THR A 77 0.78 -13.09 -5.17
C THR A 77 1.26 -11.82 -5.88
N ARG A 78 2.49 -11.88 -6.42
CA ARG A 78 3.02 -10.79 -7.24
C ARG A 78 2.17 -10.55 -8.49
N GLU A 79 1.71 -11.63 -9.11
CA GLU A 79 0.78 -11.58 -10.24
C GLU A 79 -0.49 -10.80 -9.89
N GLY A 80 -1.12 -11.06 -8.74
CA GLY A 80 -2.31 -10.32 -8.33
C GLY A 80 -2.04 -8.84 -8.03
N PHE A 81 -0.91 -8.54 -7.41
CA PHE A 81 -0.50 -7.15 -7.16
C PHE A 81 -0.20 -6.39 -8.46
N GLU A 82 0.53 -7.00 -9.39
CA GLU A 82 0.88 -6.41 -10.68
C GLU A 82 -0.37 -6.25 -11.56
N TRP A 83 -1.27 -7.24 -11.57
CA TRP A 83 -2.58 -7.13 -12.21
C TRP A 83 -3.37 -5.93 -11.65
N ALA A 84 -3.39 -5.73 -10.34
CA ALA A 84 -4.09 -4.60 -9.74
C ALA A 84 -3.48 -3.25 -10.14
N LEU A 85 -2.15 -3.18 -10.33
CA LEU A 85 -1.48 -1.97 -10.81
C LEU A 85 -1.79 -1.70 -12.30
N GLU A 86 -1.82 -2.74 -13.13
CA GLU A 86 -2.17 -2.67 -14.55
C GLU A 86 -3.63 -2.25 -14.80
N HIS A 87 -4.52 -2.52 -13.85
CA HIS A 87 -5.93 -2.18 -13.93
C HIS A 87 -6.29 -0.96 -13.06
N ALA A 88 -5.29 -0.20 -12.61
CA ALA A 88 -5.50 0.95 -11.76
C ALA A 88 -5.76 2.24 -12.54
N CYS A 89 -6.56 3.12 -11.95
CA CYS A 89 -6.67 4.52 -12.38
C CYS A 89 -6.15 5.44 -11.27
N LEU A 90 -5.57 6.59 -11.63
CA LEU A 90 -5.22 7.61 -10.64
C LEU A 90 -6.46 8.07 -9.86
N SER A 91 -6.32 8.10 -8.53
CA SER A 91 -7.39 8.53 -7.61
C SER A 91 -7.69 10.02 -7.69
N HIS A 92 -6.85 10.81 -8.37
CA HIS A 92 -7.04 12.23 -8.68
C HIS A 92 -6.83 12.49 -10.17
N TYR A 93 -7.35 13.61 -10.65
CA TYR A 93 -7.11 14.06 -12.03
C TYR A 93 -5.71 14.64 -12.16
N GLU A 94 -4.92 14.09 -13.06
CA GLU A 94 -3.60 14.62 -13.46
C GLU A 94 -3.68 15.16 -14.89
N GLN A 95 -3.21 16.39 -15.09
CA GLN A 95 -3.16 17.00 -16.42
C GLN A 95 -2.04 16.35 -17.24
N GLY A 96 -2.33 15.95 -18.49
CA GLY A 96 -1.36 15.29 -19.37
C GLY A 96 -1.42 13.76 -19.38
N LEU A 97 -2.01 13.14 -18.35
CA LEU A 97 -2.30 11.69 -18.33
C LEU A 97 -3.73 11.35 -18.78
N HIS A 98 -4.66 12.30 -18.65
CA HIS A 98 -6.04 12.14 -19.10
C HIS A 98 -6.41 13.22 -20.11
N ALA A 99 -7.20 12.84 -21.12
CA ALA A 99 -7.68 13.77 -22.15
C ALA A 99 -8.50 14.93 -21.55
N ASP A 100 -9.38 14.61 -20.59
CA ASP A 100 -10.15 15.59 -19.83
C ASP A 100 -10.66 14.99 -18.50
N ARG A 101 -11.23 15.85 -17.64
CA ARG A 101 -11.80 15.46 -16.34
C ARG A 101 -12.97 14.48 -16.45
N ALA A 102 -13.76 14.55 -17.52
CA ALA A 102 -14.90 13.66 -17.72
C ALA A 102 -14.46 12.25 -18.14
N ALA A 103 -13.45 12.15 -19.00
CA ALA A 103 -12.79 10.91 -19.38
C ALA A 103 -12.16 10.22 -18.17
N TRP A 104 -11.41 10.97 -17.35
CA TRP A 104 -10.89 10.48 -16.08
C TRP A 104 -12.00 9.95 -15.16
N LYS A 105 -13.08 10.72 -14.93
CA LYS A 105 -14.21 10.26 -14.10
C LYS A 105 -14.84 8.96 -14.61
N ARG A 106 -14.96 8.79 -15.94
CA ARG A 106 -15.47 7.55 -16.55
C ARG A 106 -14.52 6.38 -16.31
N GLN A 107 -13.21 6.60 -16.48
CA GLN A 107 -12.18 5.58 -16.22
C GLN A 107 -12.15 5.20 -14.73
N LEU A 108 -12.12 6.18 -13.82
CA LEU A 108 -12.14 5.99 -12.36
C LEU A 108 -13.36 5.21 -11.85
N LYS A 109 -14.52 5.36 -12.51
CA LYS A 109 -15.73 4.60 -12.17
C LYS A 109 -15.66 3.13 -12.60
N ARG A 110 -14.89 2.83 -13.65
CA ARG A 110 -14.76 1.49 -14.24
C ARG A 110 -13.56 0.73 -13.71
N ALA A 111 -12.48 1.43 -13.34
CA ALA A 111 -11.25 0.83 -12.88
C ALA A 111 -11.48 0.05 -11.58
N PRO A 112 -11.14 -1.25 -11.53
CA PRO A 112 -11.29 -2.04 -10.32
C PRO A 112 -10.23 -1.66 -9.27
N ALA A 113 -9.15 -0.99 -9.67
CA ALA A 113 -8.11 -0.52 -8.78
C ALA A 113 -7.84 0.99 -8.89
N ARG A 114 -7.24 1.56 -7.84
CA ARG A 114 -6.90 2.99 -7.76
C ARG A 114 -5.53 3.23 -7.16
N VAL A 115 -4.72 4.05 -7.81
CA VAL A 115 -3.41 4.46 -7.30
C VAL A 115 -3.52 5.80 -6.59
N GLN A 116 -2.92 5.86 -5.40
CA GLN A 116 -2.68 7.09 -4.65
C GLN A 116 -1.24 7.12 -4.15
N TRP A 117 -0.59 8.26 -4.35
CA TRP A 117 0.76 8.52 -3.86
C TRP A 117 0.72 9.52 -2.70
N ASP A 118 0.91 9.01 -1.49
CA ASP A 118 0.96 9.82 -0.28
C ASP A 118 2.42 10.06 0.14
N PRO A 119 2.73 11.10 0.93
CA PRO A 119 4.09 11.24 1.45
C PRO A 119 4.46 10.00 2.27
N GLU A 120 5.67 9.49 2.10
CA GLU A 120 6.19 8.43 2.97
C GLU A 120 6.45 8.97 4.38
N ARG A 121 6.72 8.10 5.35
CA ARG A 121 6.88 8.41 6.76
C ARG A 121 8.23 7.94 7.27
N ASP A 122 8.81 8.71 8.17
CA ASP A 122 9.93 8.26 8.99
C ASP A 122 9.43 7.53 10.26
N LEU A 123 10.36 7.09 11.11
CA LEU A 123 10.04 6.42 12.39
C LEU A 123 9.21 7.28 13.34
N ARG A 124 9.28 8.61 13.23
CA ARG A 124 8.49 9.57 14.02
C ARG A 124 7.20 9.97 13.30
N LEU A 125 6.87 9.27 12.21
CA LEU A 125 5.74 9.51 11.34
C LEU A 125 5.72 10.93 10.73
N GLN A 126 6.89 11.56 10.59
CA GLN A 126 7.03 12.82 9.85
C GLN A 126 7.04 12.54 8.35
N PRO A 127 6.48 13.44 7.52
CA PRO A 127 6.44 13.25 6.08
C PRO A 127 7.85 13.33 5.47
N LEU A 128 8.15 12.41 4.55
CA LEU A 128 9.38 12.43 3.75
C LEU A 128 9.12 13.02 2.34
N PRO A 129 10.18 13.48 1.63
CA PRO A 129 10.04 13.98 0.26
C PRO A 129 9.53 12.92 -0.74
N ARG A 130 9.97 11.67 -0.57
CA ARG A 130 9.51 10.52 -1.37
C ARG A 130 8.06 10.13 -1.07
N ARG A 131 7.44 9.40 -1.99
CA ARG A 131 6.03 8.99 -1.94
C ARG A 131 5.90 7.49 -1.73
N ALA A 132 4.90 7.11 -0.94
CA ALA A 132 4.49 5.74 -0.70
C ALA A 132 3.20 5.44 -1.45
N LEU A 133 3.11 4.23 -2.02
CA LEU A 133 1.89 3.76 -2.68
C LEU A 133 0.81 3.43 -1.66
N GLN A 134 -0.40 3.85 -1.98
CA GLN A 134 -1.64 3.31 -1.46
C GLN A 134 -2.50 2.86 -2.64
N LEU A 135 -2.78 1.56 -2.70
CA LEU A 135 -3.51 0.93 -3.79
C LEU A 135 -4.90 0.51 -3.30
N GLY A 136 -5.92 1.13 -3.88
CA GLY A 136 -7.32 0.85 -3.59
C GLY A 136 -7.83 -0.26 -4.50
N LEU A 137 -8.53 -1.24 -3.93
CA LEU A 137 -9.12 -2.38 -4.64
C LEU A 137 -10.63 -2.37 -4.44
N SER A 138 -11.38 -2.49 -5.52
CA SER A 138 -12.85 -2.49 -5.53
C SER A 138 -13.41 -3.43 -6.58
N GLY A 139 -14.67 -3.84 -6.42
CA GLY A 139 -15.35 -4.72 -7.37
C GLY A 139 -14.57 -6.02 -7.56
N GLU A 140 -14.17 -6.31 -8.78
CA GLU A 140 -13.39 -7.50 -9.15
C GLU A 140 -12.07 -7.60 -8.38
N ALA A 141 -11.29 -6.52 -8.30
CA ALA A 141 -9.99 -6.53 -7.62
C ALA A 141 -10.12 -6.89 -6.12
N ALA A 142 -11.18 -6.40 -5.45
CA ALA A 142 -11.40 -6.70 -4.04
C ALA A 142 -11.77 -8.16 -3.80
N ARG A 143 -12.47 -8.80 -4.74
CA ARG A 143 -12.85 -10.23 -4.68
C ARG A 143 -11.64 -11.11 -4.96
N LEU A 144 -10.93 -10.85 -6.06
CA LEU A 144 -9.69 -11.57 -6.40
C LEU A 144 -8.66 -11.46 -5.27
N TYR A 145 -8.49 -10.27 -4.68
CA TYR A 145 -7.64 -10.08 -3.51
C TYR A 145 -8.04 -11.00 -2.35
N ALA A 146 -9.31 -11.00 -1.96
CA ALA A 146 -9.77 -11.73 -0.79
C ALA A 146 -9.79 -13.25 -0.97
N ASP A 147 -10.05 -13.72 -2.19
CA ASP A 147 -10.39 -15.12 -2.46
C ASP A 147 -9.29 -15.86 -3.25
N GLU A 148 -8.39 -15.17 -3.96
CA GLU A 148 -7.38 -15.78 -4.84
C GLU A 148 -5.93 -15.35 -4.57
N TRP A 149 -5.69 -14.06 -4.29
CA TRP A 149 -4.31 -13.55 -4.24
C TRP A 149 -3.60 -13.78 -2.89
N ILE A 150 -4.35 -13.95 -1.79
CA ILE A 150 -3.77 -14.09 -0.46
C ILE A 150 -3.02 -15.42 -0.32
N ALA A 151 -1.72 -15.33 -0.05
CA ALA A 151 -0.87 -16.45 0.30
C ALA A 151 -0.79 -16.65 1.82
N SER A 152 -0.73 -15.55 2.59
CA SER A 152 -0.70 -15.60 4.05
C SER A 152 -1.20 -14.29 4.69
N ILE A 153 -1.68 -14.37 5.93
CA ILE A 153 -2.02 -13.22 6.77
C ILE A 153 -1.35 -13.39 8.13
N THR A 154 -0.53 -12.41 8.52
CA THR A 154 0.17 -12.40 9.81
C THR A 154 -0.27 -11.18 10.63
N ASP A 155 -0.64 -11.41 11.90
CA ASP A 155 -0.84 -10.32 12.86
C ASP A 155 0.54 -9.75 13.28
N VAL A 156 0.84 -8.56 12.80
CA VAL A 156 2.08 -7.82 13.11
C VAL A 156 1.85 -6.72 14.14
N THR A 157 0.71 -6.73 14.83
CA THR A 157 0.43 -5.81 15.95
C THR A 157 1.51 -5.87 17.03
N PRO A 158 2.03 -7.05 17.46
CA PRO A 158 3.13 -7.11 18.41
C PRO A 158 4.39 -6.39 17.90
N LEU A 159 4.75 -6.60 16.63
CA LEU A 159 5.90 -5.92 16.01
C LEU A 159 5.70 -4.39 16.00
N ALA A 160 4.53 -3.93 15.56
CA ALA A 160 4.18 -2.50 15.55
C ALA A 160 4.31 -1.88 16.94
N ARG A 161 3.83 -2.56 17.99
CA ARG A 161 3.93 -2.09 19.38
C ARG A 161 5.36 -2.04 19.87
N THR A 162 6.17 -3.05 19.57
CA THR A 162 7.60 -3.09 19.94
C THR A 162 8.36 -1.94 19.30
N ILE A 163 8.20 -1.73 17.98
CA ILE A 163 8.85 -0.61 17.27
C ILE A 163 8.40 0.72 17.86
N HIS A 164 7.09 0.89 18.10
CA HIS A 164 6.55 2.12 18.67
C HIS A 164 7.11 2.41 20.07
N ALA A 165 7.30 1.39 20.90
CA ALA A 165 7.93 1.54 22.22
C ALA A 165 9.36 2.11 22.09
N HIS A 166 10.21 1.52 21.24
CA HIS A 166 11.55 2.05 20.98
C HIS A 166 11.53 3.48 20.43
N VAL A 167 10.60 3.81 19.53
CA VAL A 167 10.43 5.19 19.03
C VAL A 167 10.08 6.16 20.15
N ARG A 168 9.20 5.78 21.09
CA ARG A 168 8.80 6.60 22.24
C ARG A 168 9.94 6.80 23.23
N ASP A 169 10.77 5.78 23.42
CA ASP A 169 11.93 5.83 24.30
C ASP A 169 13.14 6.54 23.66
N GLY A 170 13.03 6.93 22.39
CA GLY A 170 14.08 7.63 21.63
C GLY A 170 15.16 6.70 21.06
N ASP A 171 15.04 5.39 21.25
CA ASP A 171 15.92 4.37 20.69
C ASP A 171 15.57 4.09 19.22
N LEU A 172 15.85 5.08 18.37
CA LEU A 172 15.55 5.02 16.94
C LEU A 172 16.39 3.99 16.19
N GLU A 173 17.52 3.56 16.74
CA GLU A 173 18.39 2.60 16.07
C GLU A 173 17.82 1.19 16.18
N THR A 174 17.44 0.75 17.38
CA THR A 174 16.73 -0.53 17.54
C THR A 174 15.40 -0.52 16.79
N ALA A 175 14.65 0.59 16.84
CA ALA A 175 13.40 0.72 16.08
C ALA A 175 13.62 0.52 14.58
N ARG A 176 14.71 1.03 14.01
CA ARG A 176 15.06 0.88 12.60
C ARG A 176 15.41 -0.55 12.23
N GLN A 177 16.16 -1.24 13.08
CA GLN A 177 16.58 -2.63 12.84
C GLN A 177 15.41 -3.62 12.86
N LEU A 178 14.32 -3.26 13.55
CA LEU A 178 13.09 -4.06 13.60
C LEU A 178 12.14 -3.81 12.42
N LEU A 179 12.36 -2.76 11.61
CA LEU A 179 11.48 -2.49 10.47
C LEU A 179 11.52 -3.64 9.45
N PRO A 180 10.38 -3.93 8.80
CA PRO A 180 10.36 -4.83 7.65
C PRO A 180 11.36 -4.40 6.57
N GLY A 181 12.00 -5.38 5.93
CA GLY A 181 13.05 -5.18 4.92
C GLY A 181 12.52 -4.68 3.57
N GLU A 182 11.89 -3.51 3.56
CA GLU A 182 11.27 -2.92 2.37
C GLU A 182 12.31 -2.35 1.40
N ARG A 183 12.34 -2.91 0.20
CA ARG A 183 13.27 -2.53 -0.88
C ARG A 183 12.49 -2.13 -2.13
N PRO A 184 13.10 -1.42 -3.09
CA PRO A 184 12.44 -1.09 -4.36
C PRO A 184 11.83 -2.34 -5.00
N TYR A 185 10.55 -2.27 -5.33
CA TYR A 185 9.81 -3.34 -5.98
C TYR A 185 10.06 -3.28 -7.49
N PRO A 186 10.45 -4.39 -8.15
CA PRO A 186 10.83 -4.38 -9.56
C PRO A 186 9.56 -4.37 -10.43
N ILE A 187 9.14 -3.19 -10.85
CA ILE A 187 8.06 -3.01 -11.83
C ILE A 187 8.67 -2.57 -13.15
N ASP A 188 8.08 -3.05 -14.24
CA ASP A 188 8.37 -2.58 -15.59
C ASP A 188 8.14 -1.06 -15.67
N GLU A 189 9.14 -0.31 -16.15
CA GLU A 189 9.05 1.14 -16.27
C GLU A 189 7.85 1.61 -17.10
N GLY A 190 7.37 0.80 -18.05
CA GLY A 190 6.18 1.09 -18.83
C GLY A 190 4.90 1.17 -17.98
N LEU A 191 4.79 0.34 -16.94
CA LEU A 191 3.64 0.32 -16.03
C LEU A 191 3.64 1.54 -15.09
N LEU A 192 4.82 2.00 -14.66
CA LEU A 192 4.97 3.20 -13.82
C LEU A 192 4.66 4.50 -14.57
N ARG A 193 5.07 4.60 -15.85
CA ARG A 193 4.92 5.82 -16.67
C ARG A 193 3.51 6.00 -17.26
N GLY A 194 2.71 4.93 -17.34
CA GLY A 194 1.34 4.97 -17.83
C GLY A 194 0.32 5.27 -16.72
N GLU A 195 -0.42 4.24 -16.31
CA GLU A 195 -1.65 4.37 -15.49
C GLU A 195 -1.40 4.48 -13.97
N VAL A 196 -0.18 4.15 -13.51
CA VAL A 196 0.27 4.30 -12.10
C VAL A 196 0.84 5.71 -11.84
N GLY A 197 0.94 6.54 -12.88
CA GLY A 197 1.12 7.99 -12.80
C GLY A 197 2.43 8.44 -12.15
N VAL A 198 3.56 7.97 -12.67
CA VAL A 198 4.85 8.62 -12.47
C VAL A 198 5.16 9.45 -13.71
N LEU A 199 4.78 10.72 -13.70
CA LEU A 199 5.40 11.71 -14.59
C LEU A 199 6.72 12.13 -13.95
N ASP A 200 7.84 11.70 -14.52
CA ASP A 200 9.09 12.43 -14.30
C ASP A 200 8.89 13.82 -14.91
N SER A 201 8.75 14.85 -14.07
CA SER A 201 9.01 16.22 -14.47
C SER A 201 10.52 16.40 -14.65
N ALA A 202 11.08 15.72 -15.64
CA ALA A 202 12.46 15.82 -16.07
C ALA A 202 12.56 15.59 -17.58
N ALA A 203 11.74 16.32 -18.35
CA ALA A 203 11.95 16.53 -19.78
C ALA A 203 11.33 17.86 -20.26
N GLU A 204 11.50 18.94 -19.49
CA GLU A 204 11.68 20.26 -20.11
C GLU A 204 13.19 20.47 -20.23
N GLN A 205 13.79 19.96 -21.32
CA GLN A 205 15.02 20.49 -21.91
C GLN A 205 15.36 19.71 -23.19
N ILE A 206 14.62 19.95 -24.27
CA ILE A 206 15.17 19.89 -25.63
C ILE A 206 14.27 20.66 -26.59
N GLY A 207 14.80 21.76 -27.13
CA GLY A 207 14.34 22.41 -28.36
C GLY A 207 13.57 23.69 -28.18
#